data_AF-A0A2P4TBI9-F1
#
_entry.id   AF-A0A2P4TBI9-F1
#
_cell.length_a   1.000
_cell.length_b   1.000
_cell.length_c   1.000
_cell.angle_alpha   90.00
_cell.angle_beta   90.00
_cell.angle_gamma   90.00
#
_symmetry.space_group_name_H-M   'P 1'
#
loop_
_entity.id
_entity.type
_entity.pdbx_description
1 polymer ?
#
loop_
_entity_poly.entity_id
_entity_poly.type
_entity_poly.pdbx_seq_one_letter_code
_entity_poly.pdbx_strand_id
1 'polypeptide(L)'
;MHNLYGVQTFFMCLEDSSGASFGVFLMNSNAMEFALQPAPAVTYRTIGGILDFYILLGNTPEQVVQEYLQFVGLPMLPSYWSLGFQLSRWNYGSLDEVKAVVDRNRLIGLPYVSSGFEEGNNPIKAESCGRNHPNIMTVMLQTSLISHQFKLVNF
;
A
#
# COMPACT_ATOMS: atom_id res chain seq x y z
N MET A 1 19.27 8.49 9.74
CA MET A 1 18.38 7.71 8.84
C MET A 1 17.56 6.79 9.74
N HIS A 2 16.24 6.72 9.56
CA HIS A 2 15.34 5.95 10.44
C HIS A 2 14.64 4.86 9.63
N ASN A 3 14.40 3.72 10.27
CA ASN A 3 13.59 2.63 9.73
C ASN A 3 12.11 3.03 9.66
N LEU A 4 11.43 2.58 8.62
CA LEU A 4 9.99 2.81 8.40
C LEU A 4 9.23 1.48 8.50
N TYR A 5 7.98 1.47 8.05
CA TYR A 5 7.05 0.34 8.21
C TYR A 5 7.44 -0.93 7.45
N GLY A 6 8.15 -0.79 6.33
CA GLY A 6 8.50 -1.91 5.46
C GLY A 6 9.96 -2.34 5.60
N VAL A 7 10.20 -3.64 5.44
CA VAL A 7 11.54 -4.21 5.28
C VAL A 7 11.63 -4.75 3.86
N GLN A 8 12.39 -4.05 3.01
CA GLN A 8 12.65 -4.44 1.62
C GLN A 8 14.15 -4.47 1.41
N THR A 9 14.70 -5.66 1.19
CA THR A 9 16.15 -5.92 1.11
C THR A 9 16.66 -6.06 -0.32
N PHE A 10 15.75 -5.98 -1.29
CA PHE A 10 16.02 -6.03 -2.71
C PHE A 10 16.56 -4.69 -3.21
N PHE A 11 17.67 -4.75 -3.95
CA PHE A 11 18.12 -3.64 -4.78
C PHE A 11 18.51 -4.16 -6.16
N MET A 12 18.49 -3.25 -7.13
CA MET A 12 18.89 -3.52 -8.51
C MET A 12 19.99 -2.55 -8.90
N CYS A 13 20.92 -3.04 -9.72
CA CYS A 13 22.00 -2.28 -10.30
C CYS A 13 21.94 -2.41 -11.83
N LEU A 14 21.96 -1.28 -12.51
CA LEU A 14 22.14 -1.21 -13.96
C LEU A 14 23.65 -1.15 -14.22
N GLU A 15 24.19 -2.12 -14.96
CA GLU A 15 25.64 -2.22 -15.19
C GLU A 15 26.12 -1.21 -16.23
N ASP A 16 25.41 -1.09 -17.34
CA ASP A 16 25.78 -0.24 -18.48
C ASP A 16 24.54 0.21 -19.28
N SER A 17 24.76 1.15 -20.19
CA SER A 17 23.84 1.62 -21.24
C SER A 17 23.28 0.52 -22.15
N SER A 18 23.89 -0.68 -22.15
CA SER A 18 23.39 -1.86 -22.86
C SER A 18 22.07 -2.41 -22.29
N GLY A 19 21.72 -2.04 -21.06
CA GLY A 19 20.52 -2.53 -20.35
C GLY A 19 20.78 -3.72 -19.42
N ALA A 20 21.98 -4.31 -19.48
CA ALA A 20 22.37 -5.41 -18.58
C ALA A 20 22.24 -4.97 -17.12
N SER A 21 21.50 -5.75 -16.35
CA SER A 21 21.15 -5.41 -14.98
C SER A 21 21.20 -6.65 -14.10
N PHE A 22 21.50 -6.44 -12.82
CA PHE A 22 21.41 -7.49 -11.82
C PHE A 22 20.68 -6.98 -10.57
N GLY A 23 20.02 -7.90 -9.89
CA GLY A 23 19.32 -7.67 -8.64
C GLY A 23 19.91 -8.53 -7.54
N VAL A 24 19.98 -7.99 -6.32
CA VAL A 24 20.39 -8.75 -5.13
C VAL A 24 19.27 -8.68 -4.13
N PHE A 25 18.83 -9.84 -3.67
CA PHE A 25 17.83 -10.00 -2.63
C PHE A 25 18.42 -10.80 -1.47
N LEU A 26 18.27 -10.30 -0.25
CA LEU A 26 18.64 -11.02 0.98
C LEU A 26 17.36 -11.48 1.68
N MET A 27 17.15 -12.80 1.73
CA MET A 27 16.01 -13.39 2.43
C MET A 27 16.30 -13.45 3.93
N ASN A 28 16.14 -12.32 4.62
CA ASN A 28 16.34 -12.20 6.05
C ASN A 28 15.34 -11.19 6.65
N SER A 29 14.72 -11.54 7.78
CA SER A 29 13.71 -10.71 8.46
C SER A 29 14.20 -10.12 9.78
N ASN A 30 15.46 -10.37 10.16
CA ASN A 30 16.05 -9.81 11.37
C ASN A 30 16.38 -8.32 11.15
N ALA A 31 16.54 -7.59 12.26
CA ALA A 31 16.96 -6.19 12.16
C ALA A 31 18.31 -6.11 11.43
N MET A 32 18.36 -5.28 10.41
CA MET A 32 19.50 -5.19 9.53
C MET A 32 19.76 -3.75 9.11
N GLU A 33 21.04 -3.46 8.87
CA GLU A 33 21.52 -2.20 8.35
C GLU A 33 22.04 -2.44 6.91
N PHE A 34 21.69 -1.50 6.03
CA PHE A 34 22.13 -1.45 4.65
C PHE A 34 23.07 -0.24 4.49
N ALA A 35 24.37 -0.48 4.42
CA ALA A 35 25.38 0.57 4.33
C ALA A 35 25.96 0.63 2.92
N LEU A 36 25.77 1.78 2.26
CA LEU A 36 26.42 2.11 0.99
C LEU A 36 27.77 2.76 1.28
N GLN A 37 28.81 2.26 0.63
CA GLN A 37 30.16 2.84 0.73
C GLN A 37 30.41 3.79 -0.46
N PRO A 38 31.43 4.68 -0.38
CA PRO A 38 31.83 5.53 -1.51
C PRO A 38 32.41 4.72 -2.69
N ALA A 39 33.04 3.58 -2.39
CA ALA A 39 33.26 2.55 -3.40
C ALA A 39 31.90 1.90 -3.74
N PRO A 40 31.67 1.42 -4.99
CA PRO A 40 30.41 0.76 -5.36
C PRO A 40 30.29 -0.61 -4.66
N ALA A 41 30.05 -0.57 -3.36
CA ALA A 41 30.01 -1.69 -2.45
C ALA A 41 28.88 -1.49 -1.46
N VAL A 42 28.14 -2.58 -1.27
CA VAL A 42 26.99 -2.66 -0.37
C VAL A 42 27.35 -3.59 0.77
N THR A 43 27.18 -3.14 2.01
CA THR A 43 27.41 -3.99 3.20
C THR A 43 26.08 -4.24 3.91
N TYR A 44 25.75 -5.52 4.04
CA TYR A 44 24.63 -6.00 4.84
C TYR A 44 25.10 -6.35 6.25
N ARG A 45 24.51 -5.73 7.27
CA ARG A 45 24.78 -6.07 8.68
C ARG A 45 23.49 -6.50 9.33
N THR A 46 23.28 -7.79 9.53
CA THR A 46 22.12 -8.35 10.24
C THR A 46 22.49 -8.74 11.67
N ILE A 47 21.55 -8.60 12.61
CA ILE A 47 21.74 -9.04 14.01
C ILE A 47 21.50 -10.53 14.22
N GLY A 48 21.04 -11.27 13.20
CA GLY A 48 20.78 -12.70 13.32
C GLY A 48 20.19 -13.34 12.06
N GLY A 49 19.81 -14.61 12.19
CA GLY A 49 19.36 -15.43 11.08
C GLY A 49 20.53 -15.93 10.22
N ILE A 50 20.23 -16.28 8.97
CA ILE A 50 21.21 -16.72 7.98
C ILE A 50 21.36 -15.67 6.87
N LEU A 51 22.50 -15.69 6.20
CA LEU A 51 22.74 -14.88 5.00
C LEU A 51 22.35 -15.68 3.77
N ASP A 52 21.09 -15.58 3.38
CA ASP A 52 20.55 -16.25 2.19
C ASP A 52 20.37 -15.25 1.05
N PHE A 53 21.35 -15.22 0.14
CA PHE A 53 21.42 -14.26 -0.96
C PHE A 53 20.97 -14.88 -2.28
N TYR A 54 20.13 -14.14 -3.00
CA TYR A 54 19.69 -14.44 -4.35
C TYR A 54 20.21 -13.35 -5.28
N ILE A 55 20.91 -13.77 -6.33
CA ILE A 55 21.41 -12.88 -7.39
C ILE A 55 20.62 -13.18 -8.66
N LEU A 56 19.93 -12.17 -9.15
CA LEU A 56 19.05 -12.24 -10.32
C LEU A 56 19.71 -11.48 -11.46
N LEU A 57 19.78 -12.08 -12.63
CA LEU A 57 20.46 -11.52 -13.80
C LEU A 57 19.43 -11.28 -14.91
N GLY A 58 19.53 -10.16 -15.61
CA GLY A 58 18.64 -9.84 -16.73
C GLY A 58 19.33 -8.97 -17.77
N ASN A 59 18.92 -9.10 -19.03
CA ASN A 59 19.42 -8.25 -20.11
C ASN A 59 18.75 -6.87 -20.12
N THR A 60 17.70 -6.70 -19.31
CA THR A 60 16.96 -5.44 -19.10
C THR A 60 16.59 -5.34 -17.62
N PRO A 61 16.46 -4.11 -17.07
CA PRO A 61 16.05 -3.94 -15.67
C PRO A 61 14.65 -4.49 -15.40
N GLU A 62 13.75 -4.46 -16.39
CA GLU A 62 12.42 -5.05 -16.28
C GLU A 62 12.48 -6.57 -16.09
N GLN A 63 13.38 -7.26 -16.78
CA GLN A 63 13.56 -8.70 -16.62
C GLN A 63 14.03 -9.05 -15.20
N VAL A 64 14.95 -8.27 -14.61
CA VAL A 64 15.40 -8.49 -13.23
C VAL A 64 14.22 -8.38 -12.25
N VAL A 65 13.35 -7.38 -12.44
CA VAL A 65 12.14 -7.23 -11.62
C VAL A 65 11.16 -8.39 -11.85
N GLN A 66 11.01 -8.87 -13.08
CA GLN A 66 10.17 -10.03 -13.39
C GLN A 66 10.68 -11.30 -12.68
N GLU A 67 11.98 -11.58 -12.74
CA GLU A 67 12.58 -12.72 -12.04
C GLU A 67 12.43 -12.59 -10.52
N TYR A 68 12.62 -11.39 -9.97
CA TYR A 68 12.38 -11.12 -8.55
C TYR A 68 10.93 -11.39 -8.13
N LEU A 69 9.96 -10.92 -8.92
CA LEU A 69 8.53 -11.14 -8.64
C LEU A 69 8.11 -12.60 -8.83
N GLN A 70 8.72 -13.33 -9.78
CA GLN A 70 8.50 -14.77 -9.90
C GLN A 70 9.00 -15.53 -8.66
N PHE A 71 10.09 -15.06 -8.06
CA PHE A 71 10.66 -15.64 -6.85
C PHE A 71 9.85 -15.33 -5.58
N VAL A 72 9.51 -14.05 -5.34
CA VAL A 72 8.82 -13.61 -4.11
C VAL A 72 7.30 -13.82 -4.18
N GLY A 73 6.74 -13.82 -5.39
CA GLY A 73 5.30 -13.93 -5.64
C GLY A 73 4.78 -12.76 -6.47
N LEU A 74 3.96 -13.09 -7.46
CA LEU A 74 3.36 -12.11 -8.35
C LEU A 74 2.32 -11.26 -7.60
N PRO A 75 2.25 -9.94 -7.88
CA PRO A 75 1.24 -9.10 -7.28
C PRO A 75 -0.17 -9.54 -7.71
N MET A 76 -1.11 -9.51 -6.77
CA MET A 76 -2.52 -9.74 -7.09
C MET A 76 -3.03 -8.65 -8.04
N LEU A 77 -3.83 -9.04 -9.04
CA LEU A 77 -4.56 -8.09 -9.87
C LEU A 77 -5.58 -7.34 -8.99
N PRO A 78 -5.42 -6.02 -8.77
CA PRO A 78 -6.37 -5.28 -7.95
C PRO A 78 -7.73 -5.22 -8.66
N SER A 79 -8.81 -5.17 -7.87
CA SER A 79 -10.13 -4.94 -8.44
C SER A 79 -10.20 -3.58 -9.15
N TYR A 80 -10.92 -3.51 -10.27
CA TYR A 80 -10.94 -2.32 -11.13
C TYR A 80 -11.30 -1.02 -10.39
N TRP A 81 -12.24 -1.10 -9.44
CA TRP A 81 -12.66 0.05 -8.63
C TRP A 81 -11.54 0.60 -7.72
N SER A 82 -10.55 -0.20 -7.36
CA SER A 82 -9.42 0.21 -6.50
C SER A 82 -8.45 1.13 -7.23
N LEU A 83 -8.45 1.10 -8.57
CA LEU A 83 -7.69 2.02 -9.42
C LEU A 83 -8.37 3.41 -9.52
N GLY A 84 -9.61 3.52 -9.03
CA GLY A 84 -10.32 4.79 -8.94
C GLY A 84 -9.77 5.69 -7.83
N PHE A 85 -10.00 6.99 -7.96
CA PHE A 85 -9.57 7.97 -6.97
C PHE A 85 -10.28 7.75 -5.63
N GLN A 86 -9.51 7.74 -4.54
CA GLN A 86 -9.98 7.45 -3.19
C GLN A 86 -9.92 8.71 -2.32
N LEU A 87 -11.02 9.04 -1.67
CA LEU A 87 -11.12 10.14 -0.71
C LEU A 87 -11.01 9.58 0.71
N SER A 88 -10.01 10.06 1.46
CA SER A 88 -9.86 9.71 2.86
C SER A 88 -9.24 10.87 3.64
N ARG A 89 -9.58 10.94 4.93
CA ARG A 89 -9.00 11.84 5.91
C ARG A 89 -9.12 11.19 7.28
N TRP A 90 -8.05 11.25 8.06
CA TRP A 90 -8.11 10.86 9.46
C TRP A 90 -8.99 11.83 10.25
N ASN A 91 -9.92 11.27 11.03
CA ASN A 91 -10.83 11.99 11.92
C ASN A 91 -11.73 13.01 11.21
N TYR A 92 -12.80 12.53 10.57
CA TYR A 92 -13.89 13.38 10.09
C TYR A 92 -14.81 13.89 11.21
N GLY A 93 -14.66 13.41 12.44
CA GLY A 93 -15.45 13.84 13.62
C GLY A 93 -16.91 13.38 13.62
N SER A 94 -17.62 13.44 12.49
CA SER A 94 -19.01 13.00 12.36
C SER A 94 -19.35 12.52 10.95
N LEU A 95 -20.43 11.73 10.83
CA LEU A 95 -20.95 11.26 9.55
C LEU A 95 -21.44 12.40 8.63
N ASP A 96 -21.93 13.50 9.20
CA ASP A 96 -22.47 14.61 8.42
C ASP A 96 -21.37 15.41 7.71
N GLU A 97 -20.17 15.50 8.31
CA GLU A 97 -18.99 16.06 7.63
C GLU A 97 -18.58 15.21 6.43
N VAL A 98 -18.64 13.88 6.54
CA VAL A 98 -18.34 12.96 5.43
C VAL A 98 -19.31 13.20 4.27
N LYS A 99 -20.61 13.29 4.55
CA LYS A 99 -21.63 13.58 3.52
C LYS A 99 -21.38 14.92 2.86
N ALA A 100 -21.09 15.97 3.63
CA ALA A 100 -20.80 17.29 3.08
C ALA A 100 -19.58 17.28 2.14
N VAL A 101 -18.53 16.54 2.48
CA VAL A 101 -17.34 16.38 1.62
C VAL A 101 -17.67 15.60 0.35
N VAL A 102 -18.41 14.51 0.46
CA VAL A 102 -18.89 13.67 -0.65
C VAL A 102 -19.74 14.51 -1.61
N ASP A 103 -20.71 15.27 -1.11
CA ASP A 103 -21.61 16.08 -1.92
C ASP A 103 -20.90 17.26 -2.57
N ARG A 104 -19.99 17.94 -1.87
CA ARG A 104 -19.16 19.00 -2.48
C ARG A 104 -18.35 18.48 -3.66
N ASN A 105 -17.70 17.32 -3.51
CA ASN A 105 -16.89 16.73 -4.58
C ASN A 105 -17.74 16.24 -5.76
N ARG A 106 -19.00 15.84 -5.51
CA ARG A 106 -19.97 15.53 -6.57
C ARG A 106 -20.39 16.76 -7.36
N LEU A 107 -20.66 17.87 -6.69
CA LEU A 107 -21.10 19.11 -7.32
C LEU A 107 -20.08 19.66 -8.34
N ILE A 108 -18.80 19.40 -8.09
CA ILE A 108 -17.71 19.81 -9.00
C ILE A 108 -17.36 18.75 -10.05
N GLY A 109 -18.07 17.62 -10.09
CA GLY A 109 -17.87 16.57 -11.08
C GLY A 109 -16.55 15.81 -10.95
N LEU A 110 -15.95 15.74 -9.75
CA LEU A 110 -14.73 14.96 -9.54
C LEU A 110 -15.02 13.45 -9.68
N PRO A 111 -14.28 12.72 -10.52
CA PRO A 111 -14.42 11.26 -10.60
C PRO A 111 -13.70 10.62 -9.41
N TYR A 112 -14.46 10.21 -8.38
CA TYR A 112 -13.96 9.42 -7.26
C TYR A 112 -14.75 8.12 -7.12
N VAL A 113 -14.16 7.09 -6.53
CA VAL A 113 -14.74 5.73 -6.48
C VAL A 113 -14.90 5.22 -5.05
N SER A 114 -14.08 5.69 -4.11
CA SER A 114 -14.23 5.35 -2.70
C SER A 114 -14.12 6.55 -1.77
N SER A 115 -14.86 6.47 -0.66
CA SER A 115 -14.75 7.37 0.48
C SER A 115 -14.58 6.53 1.75
N GLY A 116 -13.50 6.74 2.49
CA GLY A 116 -13.26 6.09 3.79
C GLY A 116 -13.81 6.90 4.96
N PHE A 117 -14.27 6.23 6.02
CA PHE A 117 -14.63 6.86 7.30
C PHE A 117 -14.05 6.03 8.45
N GLU A 118 -13.29 6.68 9.32
CA GLU A 118 -12.76 6.10 10.56
C GLU A 118 -13.24 6.92 11.77
N GLU A 119 -13.77 6.22 12.77
CA GLU A 119 -14.25 6.81 14.03
C GLU A 119 -13.42 6.28 15.20
N GLY A 120 -12.40 7.05 15.59
CA GLY A 120 -11.60 6.81 16.79
C GLY A 120 -10.51 5.75 16.66
N ASN A 121 -9.81 5.51 17.77
CA ASN A 121 -8.58 4.69 17.85
C ASN A 121 -8.82 3.20 18.16
N ASN A 122 -10.05 2.73 18.03
CA ASN A 122 -10.43 1.33 18.29
C ASN A 122 -10.92 0.69 16.99
N PRO A 123 -10.54 -0.57 16.70
CA PRO A 123 -11.07 -1.26 15.54
C PRO A 123 -12.61 -1.31 15.65
N ILE A 124 -13.27 -0.75 14.64
CA ILE A 124 -14.73 -0.64 14.61
C ILE A 124 -15.29 -2.06 14.53
N LYS A 125 -15.73 -2.61 15.67
CA LYS A 125 -16.61 -3.78 15.63
C LYS A 125 -17.89 -3.31 14.95
N ALA A 126 -18.29 -3.94 13.85
CA ALA A 126 -19.53 -3.61 13.11
C ALA A 126 -20.78 -3.49 14.03
N GLU A 127 -20.71 -4.13 15.19
CA GLU A 127 -21.71 -4.18 16.25
C GLU A 127 -21.80 -2.92 17.15
N SER A 128 -20.71 -2.14 17.31
CA SER A 128 -20.70 -0.94 18.17
C SER A 128 -21.17 0.32 17.44
N CYS A 129 -21.02 0.34 16.11
CA CYS A 129 -21.41 1.46 15.27
C CYS A 129 -22.93 1.73 15.29
N GLY A 130 -23.74 0.66 15.35
CA GLY A 130 -25.20 0.77 15.46
C GLY A 130 -25.72 1.34 16.79
N ARG A 131 -24.86 1.44 17.83
CA ARG A 131 -25.26 1.88 19.18
C ARG A 131 -25.05 3.38 19.42
N ASN A 132 -23.97 3.97 18.91
CA ASN A 132 -23.67 5.40 19.09
C ASN A 132 -24.12 6.26 17.90
N HIS A 133 -24.23 5.68 16.71
CA HIS A 133 -24.65 6.38 15.51
C HIS A 133 -25.67 5.55 14.74
N PRO A 134 -26.98 5.63 15.09
CA PRO A 134 -28.03 4.83 14.44
C PRO A 134 -28.11 5.06 12.91
N ASN A 135 -27.58 6.18 12.43
CA ASN A 135 -27.52 6.52 11.01
C ASN A 135 -26.30 5.97 10.26
N ILE A 136 -25.22 5.54 10.95
CA ILE A 136 -24.09 4.92 10.26
C ILE A 136 -24.46 3.51 9.83
N MET A 137 -25.28 2.77 10.58
CA MET A 137 -25.76 1.48 10.12
C MET A 137 -26.62 1.62 8.85
N THR A 138 -27.37 2.71 8.69
CA THR A 138 -28.12 3.04 7.46
C THR A 138 -27.21 3.45 6.29
N VAL A 139 -26.03 4.01 6.56
CA VAL A 139 -25.03 4.35 5.52
C VAL A 139 -24.14 3.15 5.17
N MET A 140 -23.83 2.28 6.13
CA MET A 140 -23.17 0.99 5.91
C MET A 140 -24.11 -0.02 5.24
N LEU A 141 -25.42 0.01 5.54
CA LEU A 141 -26.48 -0.68 4.79
C LEU A 141 -26.88 0.13 3.53
N GLN A 142 -25.95 0.18 2.58
CA GLN A 142 -26.23 -0.35 1.25
C GLN A 142 -27.23 0.38 0.32
N THR A 143 -27.59 1.67 0.47
CA THR A 143 -28.58 2.27 -0.48
C THR A 143 -28.19 3.58 -1.19
N SER A 144 -27.52 4.55 -0.55
CA SER A 144 -27.21 5.84 -1.22
C SER A 144 -25.84 5.88 -1.93
N LEU A 145 -24.84 5.15 -1.45
CA LEU A 145 -23.50 5.09 -2.06
C LEU A 145 -23.42 4.05 -3.18
N ILE A 146 -24.03 2.87 -2.97
CA ILE A 146 -24.06 1.78 -3.97
C ILE A 146 -24.93 2.13 -5.17
N SER A 147 -26.03 2.88 -4.97
CA SER A 147 -26.88 3.38 -6.08
C SER A 147 -26.13 4.30 -7.04
N HIS A 148 -25.01 4.89 -6.60
CA HIS A 148 -24.15 5.74 -7.42
C HIS A 148 -22.78 5.09 -7.72
N GLN A 149 -22.65 3.76 -7.55
CA GLN A 149 -21.45 2.96 -7.83
C GLN A 149 -20.22 3.27 -6.94
N PHE A 150 -20.39 3.91 -5.79
CA PHE A 150 -19.29 4.14 -4.84
C PHE A 150 -19.08 2.94 -3.92
N LYS A 151 -17.83 2.73 -3.49
CA LYS A 151 -17.45 1.70 -2.52
C LYS A 151 -16.89 2.30 -1.24
N LEU A 152 -17.28 1.73 -0.11
CA LEU A 152 -16.68 2.04 1.19
C LEU A 152 -15.48 1.13 1.42
N VAL A 153 -14.38 1.73 1.89
CA VAL A 153 -13.17 1.02 2.33
C VAL A 153 -13.03 1.28 3.82
N ASN A 154 -13.07 0.21 4.61
CA ASN A 154 -12.76 0.25 6.04
C ASN A 154 -11.26 -0.06 6.19
N PHE A 155 -10.55 0.80 6.91
CA PHE A 155 -9.16 0.58 7.32
C PHE A 155 -9.12 0.03 8.74
#